data_AF-A0ABD1D3W4-F1
#
_entry.id   AF-A0ABD1D3W4-F1
#
_cell.length_a   1.000
_cell.length_b   1.000
_cell.length_c   1.000
_cell.angle_alpha   90.00
_cell.angle_beta   90.00
_cell.angle_gamma   90.00
#
_symmetry.space_group_name_H-M   'P 1'
#
loop_
_entity.id
_entity.type
_entity.pdbx_description
1 polymer ?
#
loop_
_entity_poly.entity_id
_entity_poly.type
_entity_poly.pdbx_seq_one_letter_code
_entity_poly.pdbx_strand_id
1 'polypeptide(L)'
;MQQSFQTADSSGSKNSAQSQSANFDKNGNLALTNSNANTNSIREKDRFKEQSNAGSSATNQNQFGQSNSNAQTNSETFFENGVHGNKNTASSQSQQINKDGSVSGSNSNTMSGTFTGPNGLQGSSSSSQSRERLISVAFVGVCGLRKVSQ
;
A
#
# COMPACT_ATOMS: atom_id res chain seq x y z
N MET A 1 -15.71 11.27 -6.88
CA MET A 1 -17.10 11.51 -6.44
C MET A 1 -17.09 11.95 -4.99
N GLN A 2 -17.86 13.00 -4.67
CA GLN A 2 -18.01 13.51 -3.31
C GLN A 2 -19.48 13.36 -2.90
N GLN A 3 -19.71 12.79 -1.71
CA GLN A 3 -21.03 12.63 -1.10
C GLN A 3 -20.97 13.22 0.30
N SER A 4 -22.01 13.91 0.73
CA SER A 4 -22.10 14.42 2.10
C SER A 4 -23.53 14.39 2.59
N PHE A 5 -23.70 14.37 3.91
CA PHE A 5 -24.99 14.49 4.56
C PHE A 5 -24.85 15.35 5.82
N GLN A 6 -25.96 15.97 6.21
CA GLN A 6 -26.07 16.75 7.42
C GLN A 6 -27.45 16.50 8.02
N THR A 7 -27.48 16.19 9.31
CA THR A 7 -28.68 16.02 10.13
C THR A 7 -28.59 16.95 11.34
N ALA A 8 -29.61 16.95 12.20
CA ALA A 8 -29.62 17.77 13.41
C ALA A 8 -28.47 17.41 14.38
N ASP A 9 -28.09 16.14 14.44
CA ASP A 9 -27.12 15.62 15.43
C ASP A 9 -25.80 15.14 14.80
N SER A 10 -25.71 15.07 13.46
CA SER A 10 -24.55 14.55 12.76
C SER A 10 -24.28 15.18 11.40
N SER A 11 -23.02 15.15 10.97
CA SER A 11 -22.61 15.48 9.61
C SER A 11 -21.56 14.49 9.15
N GLY A 12 -21.52 14.24 7.84
CA GLY A 12 -20.48 13.40 7.27
C GLY A 12 -20.20 13.72 5.82
N SER A 13 -18.98 13.43 5.40
CA SER A 13 -18.53 13.60 4.02
C SER A 13 -17.65 12.45 3.60
N LYS A 14 -17.91 11.92 2.41
CA LYS A 14 -17.09 10.94 1.71
C LYS A 14 -16.58 11.55 0.42
N ASN A 15 -15.28 11.49 0.19
CA ASN A 15 -14.70 11.81 -1.10
C ASN A 15 -13.94 10.60 -1.61
N SER A 16 -14.10 10.29 -2.88
CA SER A 16 -13.38 9.24 -3.57
C SER A 16 -12.79 9.82 -4.85
N ALA A 17 -11.48 9.75 -4.98
CA ALA A 17 -10.73 10.10 -6.17
C ALA A 17 -10.05 8.85 -6.70
N GLN A 18 -10.09 8.66 -8.01
CA GLN A 18 -9.37 7.59 -8.70
C GLN A 18 -8.74 8.18 -9.95
N SER A 19 -7.49 7.80 -10.20
CA SER A 19 -6.71 8.23 -11.35
C SER A 19 -6.04 7.01 -11.96
N GLN A 20 -6.18 6.86 -13.28
CA GLN A 20 -5.53 5.81 -14.06
C GLN A 20 -4.77 6.45 -15.21
N SER A 21 -3.54 6.00 -15.42
CA SER A 21 -2.72 6.39 -16.56
C SER A 21 -2.04 5.18 -17.17
N ALA A 22 -1.84 5.25 -18.49
CA ALA A 22 -1.10 4.28 -19.27
C ALA A 22 -0.16 5.05 -20.19
N ASN A 23 1.15 4.81 -20.03
CA ASN A 23 2.18 5.45 -20.81
C ASN A 23 2.91 4.40 -21.65
N PHE A 24 3.13 4.73 -22.92
CA PHE A 24 3.97 3.96 -23.83
C PHE A 24 5.17 4.82 -24.20
N ASP A 25 6.37 4.25 -24.13
CA ASP A 25 7.57 4.93 -24.62
C ASP A 25 7.95 4.49 -26.05
N LYS A 26 8.97 5.15 -26.62
CA LYS A 26 9.48 4.86 -27.97
C LYS A 26 10.07 3.45 -28.10
N ASN A 27 10.37 2.81 -26.98
CA ASN A 27 10.95 1.47 -26.89
C ASN A 27 9.85 0.41 -26.70
N GLY A 28 8.58 0.82 -26.69
CA GLY A 28 7.42 -0.06 -26.49
C GLY A 28 7.22 -0.49 -25.05
N ASN A 29 7.89 0.14 -24.08
CA ASN A 29 7.65 -0.15 -22.67
C ASN A 29 6.31 0.45 -22.23
N LEU A 30 5.58 -0.30 -21.43
CA LEU A 30 4.26 0.07 -20.92
C LEU A 30 4.37 0.36 -19.42
N ALA A 31 3.97 1.56 -19.01
CA ALA A 31 3.80 1.92 -17.61
C ALA A 31 2.32 2.20 -17.31
N LEU A 32 1.68 1.31 -16.56
CA LEU A 32 0.33 1.49 -16.05
C LEU A 32 0.42 1.98 -14.61
N THR A 33 -0.24 3.08 -14.29
CA THR A 33 -0.36 3.57 -12.91
C THR A 33 -1.82 3.77 -12.56
N ASN A 34 -2.22 3.27 -11.41
CA ASN A 34 -3.52 3.49 -10.81
C ASN A 34 -3.31 4.10 -9.43
N SER A 35 -4.12 5.06 -9.05
CA SER A 35 -4.12 5.65 -7.72
C SER A 35 -5.54 5.94 -7.31
N ASN A 36 -5.85 5.67 -6.06
CA ASN A 36 -7.12 5.99 -5.43
C ASN A 36 -6.86 6.70 -4.10
N ALA A 37 -7.74 7.63 -3.77
CA ALA A 37 -7.74 8.31 -2.49
C ALA A 37 -9.19 8.44 -2.03
N ASN A 38 -9.47 7.98 -0.84
CA ASN A 38 -10.79 7.95 -0.24
C ASN A 38 -10.71 8.59 1.13
N THR A 39 -11.45 9.69 1.35
CA THR A 39 -11.57 10.31 2.67
C THR A 39 -13.01 10.19 3.14
N ASN A 40 -13.20 9.85 4.41
CA ASN A 40 -14.49 9.74 5.07
C ASN A 40 -14.40 10.46 6.40
N SER A 41 -15.17 11.52 6.58
CA SER A 41 -15.25 12.28 7.82
C SER A 41 -16.66 12.18 8.37
N ILE A 42 -16.79 11.86 9.65
CA ILE A 42 -18.06 11.77 10.37
C ILE A 42 -17.90 12.56 11.67
N ARG A 43 -18.82 13.50 11.90
CA ARG A 43 -18.96 14.26 13.14
C ARG A 43 -20.34 14.01 13.71
N GLU A 44 -20.39 13.54 14.94
CA GLU A 44 -21.63 13.25 15.67
C GLU A 44 -21.50 13.87 17.05
N LYS A 45 -22.23 14.96 17.35
CA LYS A 45 -22.27 15.63 18.67
C LYS A 45 -20.93 15.71 19.43
N ASP A 46 -20.56 14.66 20.19
CA ASP A 46 -19.35 14.56 21.02
C ASP A 46 -18.25 13.63 20.46
N ARG A 47 -18.41 13.17 19.21
CA ARG A 47 -17.53 12.22 18.52
C ARG A 47 -17.11 12.74 17.16
N PHE A 48 -15.86 12.48 16.82
CA PHE A 48 -15.30 12.77 15.51
C PHE A 48 -14.49 11.58 15.03
N LYS A 49 -14.65 11.25 13.76
CA LYS A 49 -13.85 10.23 13.09
C LYS A 49 -13.57 10.66 11.66
N GLU A 50 -12.30 10.81 11.33
CA GLU A 50 -11.84 11.07 9.97
C GLU A 50 -10.91 9.96 9.52
N GLN A 51 -11.27 9.28 8.44
CA GLN A 51 -10.52 8.19 7.87
C GLN A 51 -10.13 8.50 6.43
N SER A 52 -8.85 8.44 6.13
CA SER A 52 -8.27 8.64 4.81
C SER A 52 -7.53 7.38 4.37
N ASN A 53 -8.00 6.75 3.29
CA ASN A 53 -7.37 5.60 2.67
C ASN A 53 -6.84 6.02 1.30
N ALA A 54 -5.57 5.80 1.02
CA ALA A 54 -5.03 5.96 -0.32
C ALA A 54 -4.37 4.67 -0.78
N GLY A 55 -4.53 4.33 -2.04
CA GLY A 55 -3.94 3.17 -2.68
C GLY A 55 -3.29 3.59 -3.98
N SER A 56 -2.11 3.08 -4.28
CA SER A 56 -1.47 3.25 -5.57
C SER A 56 -0.97 1.90 -6.06
N SER A 57 -1.03 1.69 -7.36
CA SER A 57 -0.49 0.50 -7.99
C SER A 57 0.16 0.90 -9.29
N ALA A 58 1.36 0.42 -9.55
CA ALA A 58 2.09 0.66 -10.77
C ALA A 58 2.55 -0.67 -11.35
N THR A 59 2.37 -0.85 -12.65
CA THR A 59 2.91 -1.97 -13.42
C THR A 59 3.77 -1.39 -14.53
N ASN A 60 5.05 -1.73 -14.54
CA ASN A 60 5.98 -1.36 -15.61
C ASN A 60 6.41 -2.64 -16.32
N GLN A 61 6.11 -2.72 -17.61
CA GLN A 61 6.53 -3.81 -18.48
C GLN A 61 7.55 -3.26 -19.47
N ASN A 62 8.74 -3.85 -19.46
CA ASN A 62 9.84 -3.41 -20.30
C ASN A 62 10.69 -4.59 -20.79
N GLN A 63 11.78 -4.27 -21.49
CA GLN A 63 12.71 -5.28 -22.01
C GLN A 63 13.43 -6.14 -20.94
N PHE A 64 13.32 -5.84 -19.66
CA PHE A 64 13.92 -6.62 -18.58
C PHE A 64 12.89 -7.52 -17.87
N GLY A 65 11.59 -7.26 -18.07
CA GLY A 65 10.51 -8.03 -17.49
C GLY A 65 9.32 -7.16 -17.08
N GLN A 66 8.64 -7.56 -16.01
CA GLN A 66 7.51 -6.85 -15.43
C GLN A 66 7.79 -6.50 -13.97
N SER A 67 7.63 -5.24 -13.61
CA SER A 67 7.69 -4.76 -12.23
C SER A 67 6.31 -4.28 -11.79
N ASN A 68 5.83 -4.77 -10.66
CA ASN A 68 4.58 -4.37 -10.03
C ASN A 68 4.88 -3.78 -8.66
N SER A 69 4.32 -2.61 -8.37
CA SER A 69 4.36 -1.99 -7.05
C SER A 69 2.94 -1.67 -6.62
N ASN A 70 2.59 -1.95 -5.37
CA ASN A 70 1.34 -1.56 -4.75
C ASN A 70 1.66 -0.91 -3.41
N ALA A 71 1.07 0.24 -3.11
CA ALA A 71 1.15 0.86 -1.80
C ALA A 71 -0.24 1.28 -1.34
N GLN A 72 -0.61 0.91 -0.12
CA GLN A 72 -1.84 1.33 0.53
C GLN A 72 -1.51 2.04 1.84
N THR A 73 -2.09 3.19 2.07
CA THR A 73 -2.04 3.92 3.33
C THR A 73 -3.46 4.09 3.86
N ASN A 74 -3.62 3.95 5.16
CA ASN A 74 -4.85 4.24 5.87
C ASN A 74 -4.49 5.09 7.09
N SER A 75 -5.13 6.23 7.24
CA SER A 75 -5.00 7.11 8.38
C SER A 75 -6.37 7.35 8.97
N GLU A 76 -6.50 7.16 10.27
CA GLU A 76 -7.72 7.39 11.01
C GLU A 76 -7.41 8.37 12.14
N THR A 77 -8.07 9.51 12.19
CA THR A 77 -8.09 10.41 13.33
C THR A 77 -9.43 10.23 14.04
N PHE A 78 -9.42 10.10 15.36
CA PHE A 78 -10.62 9.88 16.14
C PHE A 78 -10.63 10.78 17.38
N PHE A 79 -11.83 11.13 17.82
CA PHE A 79 -12.17 11.74 19.10
C PHE A 79 -13.44 11.06 19.59
N GLU A 80 -13.38 10.35 20.71
CA GLU A 80 -14.53 9.70 21.33
C GLU A 80 -14.31 9.59 22.84
N ASN A 81 -15.32 9.95 23.64
CA ASN A 81 -15.30 9.83 25.10
C ASN A 81 -14.08 10.50 25.78
N GLY A 82 -13.64 11.66 25.26
CA GLY A 82 -12.49 12.40 25.78
C GLY A 82 -11.12 11.80 25.42
N VAL A 83 -11.09 10.73 24.61
CA VAL A 83 -9.87 10.17 24.02
C VAL A 83 -9.78 10.67 22.59
N HIS A 84 -8.65 11.28 22.23
CA HIS A 84 -8.37 11.67 20.85
C HIS A 84 -7.05 11.11 20.38
N GLY A 85 -6.92 10.82 19.10
CA GLY A 85 -5.71 10.20 18.59
C GLY A 85 -5.75 9.95 17.10
N ASN A 86 -4.68 9.36 16.61
CA ASN A 86 -4.59 8.89 15.24
C ASN A 86 -4.05 7.47 15.15
N LYS A 87 -4.40 6.77 14.07
CA LYS A 87 -3.89 5.45 13.70
C LYS A 87 -3.56 5.47 12.22
N ASN A 88 -2.31 5.22 11.91
CA ASN A 88 -1.80 5.23 10.56
C ASN A 88 -1.22 3.85 10.25
N THR A 89 -1.76 3.17 9.26
CA THR A 89 -1.16 1.95 8.69
C THR A 89 -0.75 2.22 7.26
N ALA A 90 0.39 1.67 6.86
CA ALA A 90 0.78 1.63 5.46
C ALA A 90 1.31 0.24 5.13
N SER A 91 1.00 -0.24 3.93
CA SER A 91 1.60 -1.42 3.35
C SER A 91 2.09 -1.09 1.96
N SER A 92 3.25 -1.62 1.59
CA SER A 92 3.78 -1.47 0.25
C SER A 92 4.46 -2.75 -0.19
N GLN A 93 4.04 -3.27 -1.33
CA GLN A 93 4.58 -4.47 -1.94
C GLN A 93 5.18 -4.12 -3.30
N SER A 94 6.43 -4.51 -3.53
CA SER A 94 7.07 -4.48 -4.84
C SER A 94 7.37 -5.92 -5.29
N GLN A 95 7.22 -6.19 -6.58
CA GLN A 95 7.56 -7.44 -7.23
C GLN A 95 8.16 -7.14 -8.60
N GLN A 96 9.20 -7.87 -8.96
CA GLN A 96 9.86 -7.86 -10.24
C GLN A 96 9.87 -9.29 -10.75
N ILE A 97 9.37 -9.50 -11.95
CA ILE A 97 9.38 -10.76 -12.67
C ILE A 97 10.28 -10.54 -13.87
N ASN A 98 11.45 -11.17 -13.87
CA ASN A 98 12.41 -11.09 -14.96
C ASN A 98 11.98 -11.96 -16.14
N LYS A 99 12.56 -11.70 -17.31
CA LYS A 99 12.35 -12.53 -18.50
C LYS A 99 12.74 -13.99 -18.33
N ASP A 100 13.70 -14.28 -17.45
CA ASP A 100 14.13 -15.65 -17.12
C ASP A 100 13.18 -16.35 -16.13
N GLY A 101 12.11 -15.68 -15.71
CA GLY A 101 11.12 -16.19 -14.76
C GLY A 101 11.53 -16.04 -13.29
N SER A 102 12.72 -15.51 -13.00
CA SER A 102 13.10 -15.19 -11.62
C SER A 102 12.23 -14.07 -11.06
N VAL A 103 11.86 -14.19 -9.78
CA VAL A 103 10.98 -13.24 -9.10
C VAL A 103 11.69 -12.68 -7.88
N SER A 104 11.76 -11.36 -7.80
CA SER A 104 12.23 -10.64 -6.61
C SER A 104 11.14 -9.71 -6.11
N GLY A 105 11.05 -9.48 -4.81
CA GLY A 105 10.11 -8.51 -4.28
C GLY A 105 10.27 -8.26 -2.81
N SER A 106 9.67 -7.17 -2.34
CA SER A 106 9.69 -6.80 -0.95
C SER A 106 8.30 -6.38 -0.52
N ASN A 107 7.94 -6.66 0.72
CA ASN A 107 6.74 -6.15 1.36
C ASN A 107 7.12 -5.43 2.64
N SER A 108 6.67 -4.19 2.78
CA SER A 108 6.89 -3.35 3.95
C SER A 108 5.56 -2.94 4.53
N ASN A 109 5.37 -3.16 5.83
CA ASN A 109 4.18 -2.78 6.55
C ASN A 109 4.59 -1.89 7.71
N THR A 110 3.99 -0.71 7.82
CA THR A 110 4.15 0.18 8.95
C THR A 110 2.81 0.38 9.64
N MET A 111 2.87 0.46 10.96
CA MET A 111 1.74 0.82 11.79
C MET A 111 2.23 1.85 12.78
N SER A 112 1.46 2.89 12.97
CA SER A 112 1.70 3.86 14.03
C SER A 112 0.38 4.34 14.58
N GLY A 113 0.38 4.79 15.81
CA GLY A 113 -0.78 5.44 16.38
C GLY A 113 -0.41 6.23 17.60
N THR A 114 -1.17 7.29 17.84
CA THR A 114 -1.09 8.09 19.04
C THR A 114 -2.47 8.18 19.66
N PHE A 115 -2.51 8.35 20.97
CA PHE A 115 -3.73 8.70 21.67
C PHE A 115 -3.41 9.60 22.86
N THR A 116 -4.37 10.45 23.20
CA THR A 116 -4.40 11.32 24.36
C THR A 116 -5.72 11.07 25.06
N GLY A 117 -5.67 10.58 26.29
CA GLY A 117 -6.85 10.32 27.11
C GLY A 117 -7.34 11.54 27.90
N PRO A 118 -8.49 11.41 28.60
CA PRO A 118 -9.15 12.50 29.32
C PRO A 118 -8.29 13.15 30.43
N ASN A 119 -7.37 12.38 31.01
CA ASN A 119 -6.47 12.83 32.08
C ASN A 119 -5.12 13.35 31.54
N GLY A 120 -5.04 13.67 30.23
CA GLY A 120 -3.80 14.08 29.57
C GLY A 120 -2.81 12.94 29.33
N LEU A 121 -3.20 11.69 29.60
CA LEU A 121 -2.36 10.50 29.38
C LEU A 121 -2.14 10.29 27.88
N GLN A 122 -0.89 10.40 27.45
CA GLN A 122 -0.51 10.25 26.06
C GLN A 122 0.20 8.92 25.85
N GLY A 123 -0.12 8.25 24.75
CA GLY A 123 0.56 7.04 24.33
C GLY A 123 0.82 7.07 22.84
N SER A 124 1.96 6.51 22.44
CA SER A 124 2.36 6.37 21.05
C SER A 124 2.85 4.95 20.81
N SER A 125 2.53 4.38 19.67
CA SER A 125 3.11 3.13 19.21
C SER A 125 3.51 3.26 17.75
N SER A 126 4.60 2.59 17.39
CA SER A 126 5.06 2.48 16.01
C SER A 126 5.71 1.13 15.80
N SER A 127 5.34 0.44 14.72
CA SER A 127 6.01 -0.76 14.25
C SER A 127 6.25 -0.67 12.75
N SER A 128 7.33 -1.29 12.31
CA SER A 128 7.69 -1.44 10.90
C SER A 128 8.18 -2.86 10.69
N GLN A 129 7.66 -3.53 9.67
CA GLN A 129 8.07 -4.87 9.28
C GLN A 129 8.29 -4.90 7.77
N SER A 130 9.54 -5.16 7.38
CA SER A 130 9.91 -5.47 6.00
C SER A 130 10.19 -6.97 5.85
N ARG A 131 9.86 -7.51 4.67
CA ARG A 131 10.21 -8.87 4.26
C ARG A 131 10.61 -8.85 2.80
N GLU A 132 11.68 -9.55 2.47
CA GLU A 132 12.16 -9.72 1.10
C GLU A 132 11.88 -11.16 0.64
N ARG A 133 11.55 -11.35 -0.64
CA ARG A 133 11.38 -12.65 -1.26
C ARG A 133 12.13 -12.68 -2.58
N LEU A 134 13.10 -13.58 -2.67
CA LEU A 134 13.82 -13.88 -3.90
C LEU A 134 13.55 -15.33 -4.30
N ILE A 135 13.11 -15.54 -5.54
CA ILE A 135 12.99 -16.84 -6.18
C ILE A 135 13.86 -16.81 -7.43
N SER A 136 14.98 -17.52 -7.37
CA SER A 136 15.85 -17.73 -8.54
C SER A 136 15.52 -19.08 -9.17
N VAL A 137 15.45 -19.12 -10.51
CA VAL A 137 15.36 -20.39 -11.25
C VAL A 137 16.77 -21.00 -11.27
N ALA A 138 17.01 -22.01 -10.44
CA ALA A 138 18.22 -22.81 -10.54
C ALA A 138 18.13 -23.71 -11.78
N PHE A 139 18.91 -23.41 -12.82
CA PHE A 139 19.19 -24.40 -13.86
C PHE A 139 19.96 -25.55 -13.19
N VAL A 140 19.27 -26.66 -12.93
CA VAL A 140 19.92 -27.94 -12.62
C VAL A 140 20.60 -28.40 -13.90
N GLY A 141 21.83 -27.93 -14.10
CA GLY A 141 22.71 -28.44 -15.14
C GLY A 141 22.99 -29.91 -14.83
N VAL A 142 22.35 -30.80 -15.59
CA VAL A 142 22.74 -32.21 -15.68
C VAL A 142 24.14 -32.24 -16.30
N CYS A 143 25.18 -32.17 -15.48
CA CYS A 143 26.53 -32.51 -15.89
C CYS A 143 26.55 -34.00 -16.25
N GLY A 144 26.38 -34.28 -17.55
CA GLY A 144 26.59 -35.62 -18.09
C GLY A 144 28.04 -36.04 -17.88
N LEU A 145 28.29 -36.96 -16.95
CA LEU A 145 29.52 -37.74 -16.88
C LEU A 145 29.65 -38.56 -18.18
N ARG A 146 30.41 -38.08 -19.17
CA ARG A 146 30.97 -38.95 -20.20
C ARG A 146 32.14 -39.70 -19.59
N LYS A 147 31.94 -40.99 -19.28
CA LYS A 147 33.04 -41.94 -19.09
C LYS A 147 33.87 -41.97 -20.37
N VAL A 148 35.13 -41.56 -20.27
CA VAL A 148 36.16 -41.88 -21.27
C VAL A 148 36.58 -43.32 -21.00
N SER A 149 36.29 -44.23 -21.94
CA SER A 149 36.87 -45.57 -21.99
C SER A 149 38.10 -45.48 -22.89
N GLN A 150 39.27 -45.87 -22.36
CA GLN A 150 40.37 -46.42 -23.15
C GLN A 150 40.47 -47.89 -22.80
#